data_AF-A0A964NM99-F1
#
_entry.id   AF-A0A964NM99-F1
#
_cell.length_a   1.000
_cell.length_b   1.000
_cell.length_c   1.000
_cell.angle_alpha   90.00
_cell.angle_beta   90.00
_cell.angle_gamma   90.00
#
_symmetry.space_group_name_H-M   'P 1'
#
loop_
_entity.id
_entity.type
_entity.pdbx_description
1 polymer ?
#
loop_
_entity_poly.entity_id
_entity_poly.type
_entity_poly.pdbx_seq_one_letter_code
_entity_poly.pdbx_strand_id
1 'polypeptide(L)'
;AMVVASGLVWAVTNIQAKRLAGVDANTVTAYVALFAAPQALLASLVFEEGQIEAIAGAGWHAVAAIAYLSVVVSIIGYAVWYRMVRLYPINAVTPFALLIPVIGIASSAIVLGEQLTWQSVLGSAMTLIGVAIIVIRRPGLAEPRP
;
A
#
# COMPACT_ATOMS: atom_id res chain seq x y z
N ALA A 1 14.42 13.20 -1.81
CA ALA A 1 15.23 11.97 -1.77
C ALA A 1 14.43 10.75 -1.28
N MET A 2 13.84 10.79 -0.08
CA MET A 2 13.14 9.63 0.51
C MET A 2 11.94 9.11 -0.31
N VAL A 3 11.14 10.00 -0.90
CA VAL A 3 9.99 9.61 -1.76
C VAL A 3 10.45 8.83 -3.00
N VAL A 4 11.53 9.28 -3.64
CA VAL A 4 12.09 8.61 -4.82
C VAL A 4 12.68 7.25 -4.45
N ALA A 5 13.41 7.18 -3.33
CA ALA A 5 13.93 5.92 -2.81
C ALA A 5 12.81 4.91 -2.49
N SER A 6 11.74 5.37 -1.85
CA SER A 6 10.55 4.54 -1.59
C SER A 6 9.93 4.00 -2.89
N GLY A 7 9.76 4.84 -3.91
CA GLY A 7 9.26 4.41 -5.21
C GLY A 7 10.15 3.35 -5.89
N LEU A 8 11.47 3.50 -5.81
CA LEU A 8 12.42 2.51 -6.33
C LEU A 8 12.32 1.17 -5.59
N VAL A 9 12.30 1.20 -4.25
CA VAL A 9 12.15 -0.01 -3.43
C VAL A 9 10.83 -0.71 -3.76
N TRP A 10 9.73 0.04 -3.86
CA TRP A 10 8.42 -0.51 -4.19
C TRP A 10 8.38 -1.15 -5.60
N ALA A 11 9.04 -0.53 -6.58
CA ALA A 11 9.15 -1.11 -7.92
C ALA A 11 9.92 -2.44 -7.90
N VAL A 12 11.04 -2.51 -7.17
CA VAL A 12 11.81 -3.75 -6.98
C VAL A 12 10.96 -4.83 -6.31
N THR A 13 10.21 -4.48 -5.26
CA THR A 13 9.30 -5.42 -4.57
C THR A 13 8.28 -6.02 -5.52
N ASN A 14 7.66 -5.22 -6.40
CA ASN A 14 6.69 -5.72 -7.37
C ASN A 14 7.30 -6.67 -8.42
N ILE A 15 8.55 -6.41 -8.83
CA ILE A 15 9.29 -7.31 -9.73
C ILE A 15 9.61 -8.63 -9.04
N GLN A 16 10.03 -8.59 -7.77
CA GLN A 16 10.31 -9.79 -6.99
C GLN A 16 9.03 -10.59 -6.70
N ALA A 17 7.91 -9.93 -6.40
CA ALA A 17 6.63 -10.58 -6.16
C ALA A 17 6.19 -11.46 -7.35
N LYS A 18 6.47 -11.03 -8.59
CA LYS A 18 6.21 -11.86 -9.78
C LYS A 18 7.07 -13.12 -9.85
N ARG A 19 8.30 -13.08 -9.34
CA ARG A 19 9.19 -14.26 -9.28
C ARG A 19 8.70 -15.28 -8.25
N LEU A 20 7.90 -14.84 -7.29
CA LEU A 20 7.26 -15.66 -6.26
C LEU A 20 5.86 -16.14 -6.66
N ALA A 21 5.48 -16.07 -7.95
CA ALA A 21 4.14 -16.44 -8.41
C ALA A 21 3.76 -17.91 -8.15
N GLY A 22 4.73 -18.79 -7.88
CA GLY A 22 4.51 -20.18 -7.47
C GLY A 22 4.19 -20.37 -5.99
N VAL A 23 4.36 -19.34 -5.16
CA VAL A 23 4.10 -19.37 -3.71
C VAL A 23 2.71 -18.80 -3.42
N ASP A 24 2.02 -19.35 -2.42
CA ASP A 24 0.73 -18.82 -2.00
C ASP A 24 0.83 -17.37 -1.49
N ALA A 25 -0.19 -16.55 -1.77
CA ALA A 25 -0.17 -15.14 -1.43
C ALA A 25 -0.11 -14.91 0.09
N ASN A 26 -0.77 -15.76 0.88
CA ASN A 26 -0.76 -15.65 2.34
C ASN A 26 0.63 -16.01 2.88
N THR A 27 1.30 -16.98 2.27
CA THR A 27 2.68 -17.35 2.62
C THR A 27 3.64 -16.20 2.34
N VAL A 28 3.53 -15.54 1.18
CA VAL A 28 4.35 -14.36 0.86
C VAL A 28 4.12 -13.24 1.89
N THR A 29 2.86 -12.91 2.20
CA THR A 29 2.52 -11.89 3.20
C THR A 29 3.06 -12.26 4.59
N ALA A 30 2.98 -13.53 4.99
CA ALA A 30 3.49 -14.01 6.27
C ALA A 30 5.02 -13.84 6.38
N TYR A 31 5.77 -14.20 5.33
CA TYR A 31 7.22 -13.99 5.31
C TYR A 31 7.59 -12.50 5.33
N VAL A 32 6.89 -11.67 4.56
CA VAL A 32 7.12 -10.22 4.59
C VAL A 32 6.89 -9.67 5.99
N ALA A 33 5.81 -10.05 6.67
CA ALA A 33 5.53 -9.63 8.03
C ALA A 33 6.60 -10.15 9.02
N LEU A 34 7.03 -11.41 8.88
CA LEU A 34 8.04 -12.02 9.74
C LEU A 34 9.39 -11.30 9.65
N PHE A 35 9.81 -10.88 8.45
CA PHE A 35 11.05 -10.14 8.28
C PHE A 35 10.91 -8.65 8.63
N ALA A 36 9.76 -8.04 8.33
CA ALA A 36 9.52 -6.62 8.60
C ALA A 36 9.37 -6.32 10.09
N ALA A 37 8.72 -7.19 10.87
CA ALA A 37 8.47 -6.97 12.30
C ALA A 37 9.74 -6.70 13.13
N PRO A 38 10.81 -7.54 13.08
CA PRO A 38 12.03 -7.27 13.83
C PRO A 38 12.77 -6.03 13.32
N GLN A 39 12.72 -5.75 12.01
CA GLN A 39 13.31 -4.55 11.44
C GLN A 39 12.61 -3.27 11.91
N ALA A 40 11.27 -3.30 11.94
CA ALA A 40 10.45 -2.21 12.45
C ALA A 40 10.65 -2.00 13.95
N LEU A 41 10.76 -3.09 14.73
CA LEU A 41 11.07 -3.00 16.16
C LEU A 41 12.45 -2.38 16.41
N LEU A 42 13.48 -2.83 15.69
CA LEU A 42 14.82 -2.24 15.79
C LEU A 42 14.83 -0.77 15.39
N ALA A 43 14.11 -0.41 14.32
CA ALA A 43 13.97 0.98 13.92
C ALA A 43 13.27 1.83 15.00
N SER A 44 12.17 1.34 15.58
CA SER A 44 11.48 2.01 16.69
C SER A 44 12.44 2.22 17.86
N LEU A 45 13.17 1.19 18.31
CA LEU A 45 14.17 1.29 19.38
C LEU A 45 15.30 2.30 19.13
N VAL A 46 15.63 2.59 17.87
CA VAL A 46 16.69 3.53 17.51
C VAL A 46 16.17 4.96 17.30
N PHE A 47 14.95 5.10 16.77
CA PHE A 47 14.43 6.39 16.30
C PHE A 47 13.27 6.96 17.14
N GLU A 48 12.62 6.15 17.98
CA GLU A 48 11.45 6.55 18.76
C GLU A 48 11.70 6.47 20.27
N GLU A 49 11.16 7.42 21.03
CA GLU A 49 11.23 7.47 22.49
C GLU A 49 9.81 7.40 23.10
N GLY A 50 9.69 6.98 24.37
CA GLY A 50 8.40 6.93 25.08
C GLY A 50 7.47 5.77 24.68
N GLN A 51 8.04 4.71 24.08
CA GLN A 51 7.29 3.57 23.55
C GLN A 51 6.51 2.82 24.64
N ILE A 52 7.12 2.67 25.83
CA ILE A 52 6.51 1.95 26.96
C ILE A 52 5.30 2.73 27.48
N GLU A 53 5.45 4.04 27.65
CA GLU A 53 4.36 4.93 28.06
C GLU A 53 3.24 4.96 27.02
N ALA A 54 3.57 4.95 25.72
CA ALA A 54 2.59 4.90 24.64
C ALA A 54 1.79 3.60 24.65
N ILE A 55 2.44 2.46 24.92
CA ILE A 55 1.77 1.15 25.05
C ILE A 55 0.92 1.11 26.32
N ALA A 56 1.43 1.61 27.45
CA ALA A 56 0.72 1.64 28.72
C ALA A 56 -0.51 2.56 28.68
N GLY A 57 -0.44 3.66 27.94
CA GLY A 57 -1.54 4.59 27.70
C GLY A 57 -2.45 4.21 26.53
N ALA A 58 -2.19 3.09 25.84
CA ALA A 58 -2.95 2.70 24.66
C ALA A 58 -4.39 2.34 25.03
N GLY A 59 -5.33 3.19 24.61
CA GLY A 59 -6.76 2.90 24.73
C GLY A 59 -7.25 1.90 23.69
N TRP A 60 -8.53 1.50 23.81
CA TRP A 60 -9.19 0.57 22.87
C TRP A 60 -9.08 1.00 21.40
N HIS A 61 -9.06 2.30 21.11
CA HIS A 61 -8.89 2.83 19.76
C HIS A 61 -7.55 2.45 19.12
N ALA A 62 -6.45 2.46 19.90
CA ALA A 62 -5.13 2.07 19.41
C ALA A 62 -5.11 0.57 19.07
N VAL A 63 -5.71 -0.26 19.94
CA VAL A 63 -5.84 -1.71 19.70
C VAL A 63 -6.69 -1.99 18.46
N ALA A 64 -7.83 -1.30 18.31
CA ALA A 64 -8.69 -1.42 17.15
C ALA A 64 -7.99 -0.98 15.84
N ALA A 65 -7.21 0.11 15.89
CA ALA A 65 -6.41 0.57 14.76
C ALA A 65 -5.35 -0.45 14.36
N ILE A 66 -4.62 -1.02 15.33
CA ILE A 66 -3.62 -2.07 15.08
C ILE A 66 -4.28 -3.31 14.48
N ALA A 67 -5.42 -3.74 15.02
CA ALA A 67 -6.17 -4.89 14.49
C ALA A 67 -6.66 -4.63 13.05
N TYR A 68 -7.19 -3.45 12.77
CA TYR A 68 -7.62 -3.05 11.43
C TYR A 68 -6.44 -3.03 10.44
N LEU A 69 -5.32 -2.41 10.81
CA LEU A 69 -4.13 -2.33 9.96
C LEU A 69 -3.51 -3.70 9.71
N SER A 70 -3.50 -4.58 10.72
CA SER A 70 -2.89 -5.90 10.60
C SER A 70 -3.78 -6.85 9.80
N VAL A 71 -5.08 -6.92 10.11
CA VAL A 71 -5.98 -7.91 9.50
C VAL A 71 -6.54 -7.40 8.17
N VAL A 72 -7.15 -6.22 8.16
CA VAL A 72 -7.87 -5.72 6.99
C VAL A 72 -6.89 -5.18 5.96
N VAL A 73 -6.00 -4.27 6.38
CA VAL A 73 -5.07 -3.62 5.44
C VAL A 73 -3.96 -4.57 5.03
N SER A 74 -3.30 -5.23 5.98
CA SER A 74 -2.13 -6.06 5.68
C SER A 74 -2.53 -7.45 5.18
N ILE A 75 -3.19 -8.28 6.00
CA ILE A 75 -3.47 -9.67 5.61
C ILE A 75 -4.42 -9.72 4.39
N ILE A 76 -5.61 -9.13 4.51
CA ILE A 76 -6.63 -9.19 3.44
C ILE A 76 -6.19 -8.37 2.23
N GLY A 77 -5.76 -7.12 2.45
CA GLY A 77 -5.35 -6.22 1.37
C GLY A 77 -4.18 -6.77 0.54
N TYR A 78 -3.09 -7.23 1.18
CA TYR A 78 -1.98 -7.81 0.44
C TYR A 78 -2.31 -9.17 -0.16
N ALA A 79 -3.13 -10.00 0.48
CA ALA A 79 -3.56 -11.27 -0.12
C ALA A 79 -4.32 -11.04 -1.43
N VAL A 80 -5.25 -10.06 -1.46
CA VAL A 80 -5.97 -9.67 -2.67
C VAL A 80 -5.00 -9.09 -3.71
N TRP A 81 -4.13 -8.16 -3.32
CA TRP A 81 -3.15 -7.55 -4.22
C TRP A 81 -2.23 -8.58 -4.87
N TYR A 82 -1.57 -9.44 -4.08
CA TYR A 82 -0.66 -10.45 -4.59
C TYR A 82 -1.40 -11.49 -5.44
N ARG A 83 -2.65 -11.84 -5.09
CA ARG A 83 -3.49 -12.67 -5.97
C ARG A 83 -3.75 -12.00 -7.31
N MET A 84 -4.09 -10.71 -7.34
CA MET A 84 -4.29 -9.97 -8.59
C MET A 84 -3.01 -9.89 -9.43
N VAL A 85 -1.86 -9.61 -8.81
CA VAL A 85 -0.55 -9.56 -9.49
C VAL A 85 -0.16 -10.91 -10.08
N ARG A 86 -0.60 -12.03 -9.47
CA ARG A 86 -0.40 -13.38 -10.00
C ARG A 86 -1.32 -13.68 -11.19
N LEU A 87 -2.58 -13.25 -11.12
CA LEU A 87 -3.60 -13.58 -12.13
C LEU A 87 -3.60 -12.65 -13.36
N TYR A 88 -3.16 -11.40 -13.20
CA TYR A 88 -3.22 -10.38 -14.23
C TYR A 88 -1.85 -9.75 -14.49
N PRO A 89 -1.57 -9.28 -15.73
CA PRO A 89 -0.37 -8.51 -15.99
C PRO A 89 -0.36 -7.26 -15.11
N ILE A 90 0.79 -6.95 -14.50
CA ILE A 90 0.91 -5.86 -13.51
C ILE A 90 0.37 -4.52 -14.01
N ASN A 91 0.51 -4.24 -15.31
CA ASN A 91 0.01 -3.02 -15.96
C ASN A 91 -1.52 -2.91 -15.96
N ALA A 92 -2.25 -4.01 -15.74
CA ALA A 92 -3.69 -4.05 -15.56
C ALA A 92 -4.11 -3.92 -14.10
N VAL A 93 -3.21 -4.23 -13.14
CA VAL A 93 -3.49 -4.16 -11.70
C VAL A 93 -3.09 -2.80 -11.12
N THR A 94 -1.99 -2.21 -11.59
CA THR A 94 -1.52 -0.89 -11.15
C THR A 94 -2.56 0.24 -11.25
N PRO A 95 -3.50 0.24 -12.23
CA PRO A 95 -4.56 1.24 -12.25
C PRO A 95 -5.54 1.19 -11.05
N PHE A 96 -5.63 0.08 -10.32
CA PHE A 96 -6.48 0.05 -9.11
C PHE A 96 -5.86 0.79 -7.93
N ALA A 97 -4.52 0.90 -7.88
CA ALA A 97 -3.83 1.69 -6.85
C ALA A 97 -4.18 3.19 -6.96
N LEU A 98 -4.72 3.62 -8.10
CA LEU A 98 -5.12 4.99 -8.38
C LEU A 98 -6.40 5.39 -7.63
N LEU A 99 -7.20 4.40 -7.23
CA LEU A 99 -8.39 4.63 -6.42
C LEU A 99 -8.03 4.90 -4.95
N ILE A 100 -6.82 4.54 -4.50
CA ILE A 100 -6.36 4.75 -3.13
C ILE A 100 -6.54 6.21 -2.68
N PRO A 101 -6.05 7.25 -3.39
CA PRO A 101 -6.24 8.64 -2.97
C PRO A 101 -7.72 9.07 -2.93
N VAL A 102 -8.54 8.59 -3.87
CA VAL A 102 -9.97 8.94 -3.93
C VAL A 102 -10.73 8.32 -2.77
N ILE A 103 -10.55 7.02 -2.55
CA ILE A 103 -11.16 6.29 -1.44
C ILE A 103 -10.62 6.83 -0.12
N GLY A 104 -9.34 7.16 -0.04
CA GLY A 104 -8.71 7.75 1.14
C GLY A 104 -9.41 9.05 1.55
N ILE A 105 -9.54 10.01 0.63
CA ILE A 105 -10.23 11.28 0.89
C ILE A 105 -11.71 11.07 1.21
N ALA A 106 -12.41 10.24 0.44
CA ALA A 106 -13.82 9.95 0.69
C ALA A 106 -14.03 9.32 2.07
N SER A 107 -13.17 8.38 2.46
CA SER A 107 -13.22 7.72 3.76
C SER A 107 -12.85 8.67 4.90
N SER A 108 -11.89 9.58 4.71
CA SER A 108 -11.55 10.61 5.70
C SER A 108 -12.75 11.55 5.94
N ALA A 109 -13.40 12.01 4.87
CA ALA A 109 -14.59 12.86 4.99
C ALA A 109 -15.78 12.14 5.66
N ILE A 110 -16.03 10.87 5.31
CA ILE A 110 -17.19 10.11 5.81
C ILE A 110 -16.97 9.57 7.23
N VAL A 111 -15.78 9.01 7.50
CA VAL A 111 -15.49 8.28 8.74
C VAL A 111 -14.94 9.21 9.82
N LEU A 112 -14.03 10.13 9.46
CA LEU A 112 -13.46 11.08 10.41
C LEU A 112 -14.24 12.41 10.47
N GLY A 113 -15.14 12.66 9.51
CA GLY A 113 -15.89 13.92 9.44
C GLY A 113 -15.01 15.11 9.04
N GLU A 114 -13.85 14.87 8.43
CA GLU A 114 -12.93 15.95 8.04
C GLU A 114 -13.54 16.82 6.93
N GLN A 115 -13.38 18.14 7.07
CA GLN A 115 -13.83 19.07 6.05
C GLN A 115 -12.96 18.93 4.80
N LEU A 116 -13.59 18.61 3.67
CA LEU A 116 -12.94 18.54 2.38
C LEU A 116 -12.48 19.94 1.96
N THR A 117 -11.19 20.20 2.11
CA THR A 117 -10.59 21.43 1.61
C THR A 117 -10.49 21.39 0.09
N TRP A 118 -10.55 22.56 -0.55
CA TRP A 118 -10.35 22.68 -2.00
C TRP A 118 -8.98 22.12 -2.45
N GLN A 119 -7.96 22.21 -1.58
CA GLN A 119 -6.62 21.69 -1.82
C GLN A 119 -6.61 20.16 -1.90
N SER A 120 -7.31 19.48 -0.98
CA SER A 120 -7.44 18.02 -0.97
C SER A 120 -8.13 17.51 -2.25
N VAL A 121 -9.20 18.21 -2.67
CA VAL A 121 -9.92 17.89 -3.92
C VAL A 121 -9.02 18.09 -5.13
N LEU A 122 -8.30 19.22 -5.20
CA LEU A 122 -7.41 19.52 -6.32
C LEU A 122 -6.24 18.53 -6.40
N GLY A 123 -5.62 18.20 -5.27
CA GLY A 123 -4.52 17.23 -5.20
C GLY A 123 -4.93 15.83 -5.68
N SER A 124 -6.13 15.38 -5.29
CA SER A 124 -6.68 14.12 -5.79
C SER A 124 -7.00 14.18 -7.28
N ALA A 125 -7.60 15.27 -7.77
CA ALA A 125 -7.86 15.45 -9.20
C ALA A 125 -6.56 15.43 -10.01
N MET A 126 -5.51 16.14 -9.57
CA MET A 126 -4.19 16.13 -10.22
C MET A 126 -3.56 14.74 -10.23
N THR A 127 -3.65 14.02 -9.11
CA THR A 127 -3.14 12.64 -9.02
C THR A 127 -3.86 11.74 -10.01
N LEU A 128 -5.20 11.78 -10.06
CA LEU A 128 -6.01 11.02 -11.02
C LEU A 128 -5.68 11.38 -12.47
N ILE A 129 -5.43 12.65 -12.79
CA ILE A 129 -5.08 13.08 -14.15
C ILE A 129 -3.71 12.54 -14.58
N GLY A 130 -2.66 12.75 -13.77
CA GLY A 130 -1.31 12.30 -14.12
C GLY A 130 -1.25 10.79 -14.34
N VAL A 131 -2.04 10.11 -13.55
CA VAL A 131 -2.29 8.69 -13.63
C VAL A 131 -3.10 8.27 -14.87
N ALA A 132 -4.20 8.94 -15.18
CA ALA A 132 -5.04 8.64 -16.34
C ALA A 132 -4.21 8.79 -17.62
N ILE A 133 -3.30 9.76 -17.66
CA ILE A 133 -2.32 9.91 -18.74
C ILE A 133 -1.45 8.65 -18.87
N ILE A 134 -0.92 8.08 -17.78
CA ILE A 134 -0.12 6.85 -17.81
C ILE A 134 -0.94 5.66 -18.34
N VAL A 135 -2.19 5.53 -17.89
CA VAL A 135 -3.07 4.42 -18.29
C VAL A 135 -3.50 4.53 -19.75
N ILE A 136 -3.83 5.74 -20.22
CA ILE A 136 -4.29 5.98 -21.61
C ILE A 136 -3.11 5.93 -22.58
N ARG A 137 -1.93 6.46 -22.23
CA ARG A 137 -0.74 6.48 -23.08
C ARG A 137 0.04 5.17 -23.12
N ARG A 138 -0.56 4.03 -22.73
CA ARG A 138 0.09 2.71 -22.81
C ARG A 138 0.87 2.59 -24.13
N PRO A 139 2.21 2.55 -24.11
CA PRO A 139 2.97 2.15 -25.29
C PRO A 139 2.52 0.71 -25.57
N GLY A 140 2.11 0.40 -26.80
CA GLY A 140 1.81 -0.95 -27.22
C GLY A 140 3.04 -1.83 -27.01
N LEU A 141 3.12 -2.50 -25.86
CA LEU A 141 4.11 -3.54 -25.64
C LEU A 141 3.70 -4.71 -26.53
N ALA A 142 4.57 -4.97 -27.51
CA ALA A 142 4.42 -5.95 -28.57
C ALA A 142 3.80 -7.27 -28.07
N GLU A 143 2.86 -7.80 -28.86
CA GLU A 143 2.22 -9.08 -28.64
C GLU A 143 3.26 -10.18 -28.33
N PRO A 144 2.97 -11.10 -27.40
CA PRO A 144 3.79 -12.29 -27.24
C PRO A 144 3.77 -13.06 -28.57
N ARG A 145 4.94 -13.19 -29.21
CA ARG A 145 5.08 -14.09 -30.36
C ARG A 145 4.75 -15.53 -29.93
N PRO A 146 4.06 -16.30 -30.79
CA PRO A 146 3.51 -17.62 -30.47
C PRO A 146 4.55 -18.65 -30.09
#